data_AF-A0A523U2R8-F1
#
_entry.id   AF-A0A523U2R8-F1
#
_cell.length_a   1.000
_cell.length_b   1.000
_cell.length_c   1.000
_cell.angle_alpha   90.00
_cell.angle_beta   90.00
_cell.angle_gamma   90.00
#
_symmetry.space_group_name_H-M   'P 1'
#
loop_
_entity.id
_entity.type
_entity.pdbx_description
1 polymer ?
#
loop_
_entity_poly.entity_id
_entity_poly.type
_entity_poly.pdbx_seq_one_letter_code
_entity_poly.pdbx_strand_id
1 'polypeptide(L)'
;MKHLITLLIIATAVGLIFILPGCGSGSKSSRDSSSTTPGGTGGSGGGGGGGGNTTGNIPSASDFQAATDTTDSPAPNPDIHISSIDEMFQYLNKCRQDYSFHGRNPNPGAGWAITFTWDDGLAQQAQDRAEELAGGSGPQGSRKSFMLGNMHRGEDMFLTDGPTCKIEALSDPSSAGNATSGGNSGKWHDKGNSAFRMYFCYYDGTGGKMSKLGIGAATASNGGVWWVLQFGQ
;
A
#
# COMPACT_ATOMS: atom_id res chain seq x y z
N MET A 1 -20.11 -40.87 -25.22
CA MET A 1 -20.27 -39.41 -25.46
C MET A 1 -19.53 -38.55 -24.44
N LYS A 2 -19.68 -38.74 -23.11
CA LYS A 2 -18.99 -37.91 -22.09
C LYS A 2 -17.45 -37.92 -22.21
N HIS A 3 -16.85 -39.08 -22.49
CA HIS A 3 -15.39 -39.20 -22.66
C HIS A 3 -14.83 -38.54 -23.92
N LEU A 4 -15.66 -38.33 -24.95
CA LEU A 4 -15.24 -37.67 -26.19
C LEU A 4 -15.10 -36.15 -25.98
N ILE A 5 -15.98 -35.57 -25.15
CA ILE A 5 -15.98 -34.14 -24.82
C ILE A 5 -14.77 -33.79 -23.94
N THR A 6 -14.41 -34.65 -22.97
CA THR A 6 -13.23 -34.43 -22.12
C THR A 6 -11.93 -34.45 -22.92
N LEU A 7 -11.82 -35.34 -23.91
CA LEU A 7 -10.62 -35.43 -24.76
C LEU A 7 -10.46 -34.22 -25.69
N LEU A 8 -11.57 -33.64 -26.15
CA LEU A 8 -11.57 -32.43 -26.99
C LEU A 8 -11.10 -31.19 -26.21
N ILE A 9 -11.49 -31.06 -24.93
CA ILE A 9 -11.10 -29.94 -24.05
C ILE A 9 -9.61 -30.01 -23.72
N ILE A 10 -9.06 -31.21 -23.44
CA ILE A 10 -7.63 -31.38 -23.16
C ILE A 10 -6.80 -31.07 -24.41
N ALA A 11 -7.24 -31.49 -25.61
CA ALA A 11 -6.54 -31.19 -26.85
C ALA A 11 -6.50 -29.69 -27.19
N THR A 12 -7.56 -28.94 -26.85
CA THR A 12 -7.58 -27.47 -27.04
C THR A 12 -6.71 -26.73 -26.03
N ALA A 13 -6.64 -27.21 -24.77
CA ALA A 13 -5.79 -26.60 -23.75
C ALA A 13 -4.29 -26.78 -24.05
N VAL A 14 -3.88 -27.93 -24.59
CA VAL A 14 -2.45 -28.19 -24.94
C VAL A 14 -2.03 -27.44 -26.21
N GLY A 15 -2.94 -27.24 -27.17
CA GLY A 15 -2.66 -26.48 -28.39
C GLY A 15 -2.36 -24.99 -28.15
N LEU A 16 -2.91 -24.40 -27.09
CA LEU A 16 -2.73 -22.97 -26.78
C LEU A 16 -1.36 -22.63 -26.19
N ILE A 17 -0.60 -23.62 -25.69
CA ILE A 17 0.72 -23.39 -25.07
C ILE A 17 1.83 -23.19 -26.14
N PHE A 18 1.60 -23.58 -27.40
CA PHE A 18 2.62 -23.54 -28.46
C PHE A 18 2.57 -22.30 -29.37
N ILE A 19 1.73 -21.30 -29.11
CA ILE A 19 1.52 -20.13 -30.01
C ILE A 19 2.01 -18.81 -29.40
N LEU A 20 2.67 -18.80 -28.24
CA LEU A 20 3.31 -17.58 -27.74
C LEU A 20 4.74 -17.46 -28.31
N PRO A 21 5.01 -16.50 -29.22
CA PRO A 21 6.37 -16.21 -29.65
C PRO A 21 7.19 -15.69 -28.46
N GLY A 22 8.27 -16.41 -28.16
CA GLY A 22 9.26 -15.98 -27.18
C GLY A 22 9.94 -14.68 -27.61
N CYS A 23 9.84 -13.66 -26.77
CA CYS A 23 10.70 -12.49 -26.87
C CYS A 23 11.98 -12.77 -26.07
N GLY A 24 13.04 -13.12 -26.79
CA GLY A 24 14.39 -13.21 -26.27
C GLY A 24 15.29 -12.09 -26.82
N SER A 25 16.43 -11.93 -26.15
CA SER A 25 17.53 -10.94 -26.31
C SER A 25 17.27 -9.61 -25.58
N GLY A 26 18.17 -9.07 -24.77
CA GLY A 26 19.60 -9.33 -24.60
C GLY A 26 20.34 -8.00 -24.72
N SER A 27 20.85 -7.45 -23.62
CA SER A 27 21.80 -6.33 -23.65
C SER A 27 22.73 -6.40 -22.44
N LYS A 28 24.01 -6.70 -22.74
CA LYS A 28 25.18 -6.46 -21.90
C LYS A 28 25.82 -5.15 -22.37
N SER A 29 26.11 -4.23 -21.46
CA SER A 29 27.19 -3.23 -21.59
C SER A 29 27.35 -2.59 -20.20
N SER A 30 28.40 -2.93 -19.45
CA SER A 30 29.77 -2.37 -19.47
C SER A 30 29.96 -1.52 -18.21
N ARG A 31 30.83 -2.03 -17.33
CA ARG A 31 31.44 -1.27 -16.25
C ARG A 31 32.30 -0.18 -16.87
N ASP A 32 32.20 1.04 -16.36
CA ASP A 32 33.33 1.96 -16.36
C ASP A 32 33.38 2.71 -15.03
N SER A 33 34.62 2.92 -14.58
CA SER A 33 35.02 3.46 -13.29
C SER A 33 35.66 4.84 -13.48
N SER A 34 35.69 5.62 -12.38
CA SER A 34 36.35 6.93 -12.16
C SER A 34 35.58 8.15 -12.72
N SER A 35 35.46 9.30 -12.04
CA SER A 35 36.39 9.98 -11.12
C SER A 35 35.68 11.02 -10.20
N THR A 36 36.12 11.07 -8.92
CA THR A 36 36.47 12.24 -8.05
C THR A 36 36.18 13.66 -8.57
N THR A 37 35.68 14.70 -7.87
CA THR A 37 35.44 15.11 -6.44
C THR A 37 34.64 16.47 -6.46
N PRO A 38 34.59 17.33 -5.41
CA PRO A 38 33.74 17.40 -4.19
C PRO A 38 32.72 18.57 -4.15
N GLY A 39 31.81 18.55 -3.16
CA GLY A 39 31.39 19.79 -2.47
C GLY A 39 29.92 19.86 -2.04
N GLY A 40 29.68 20.01 -0.73
CA GLY A 40 28.38 20.43 -0.22
C GLY A 40 28.00 19.84 1.14
N THR A 41 28.63 20.32 2.21
CA THR A 41 28.36 20.00 3.62
C THR A 41 27.01 20.58 4.08
N GLY A 42 26.18 19.79 4.77
CA GLY A 42 24.99 20.27 5.48
C GLY A 42 24.20 19.16 6.18
N GLY A 43 24.59 18.82 7.41
CA GLY A 43 23.87 17.87 8.28
C GLY A 43 22.57 18.46 8.83
N SER A 44 21.56 17.65 9.14
CA SER A 44 21.16 17.11 10.46
C SER A 44 19.89 16.27 10.20
N GLY A 45 19.55 15.12 10.78
CA GLY A 45 20.01 14.34 11.92
C GLY A 45 18.80 13.56 12.48
N GLY A 46 18.92 12.24 12.60
CA GLY A 46 17.97 11.32 13.27
C GLY A 46 17.15 10.47 12.28
N GLY A 47 17.19 9.14 12.26
CA GLY A 47 17.77 8.16 13.16
C GLY A 47 16.85 6.94 13.17
N GLY A 48 17.27 5.84 12.53
CA GLY A 48 16.53 4.57 12.54
C GLY A 48 16.13 4.04 11.16
N GLY A 49 17.05 4.02 10.18
CA GLY A 49 16.82 3.34 8.90
C GLY A 49 16.89 1.83 9.07
N GLY A 50 15.74 1.19 9.28
CA GLY A 50 15.55 -0.24 9.09
C GLY A 50 15.56 -0.57 7.61
N GLY A 51 16.75 -0.58 7.00
CA GLY A 51 16.96 -0.95 5.60
C GLY A 51 16.84 -2.46 5.41
N GLY A 52 15.61 -2.98 5.49
CA GLY A 52 15.30 -4.32 5.00
C GLY A 52 15.51 -4.35 3.49
N ASN A 53 16.50 -5.11 3.03
CA ASN A 53 16.78 -5.32 1.62
C ASN A 53 15.73 -6.26 1.02
N THR A 54 14.55 -5.74 0.70
CA THR A 54 13.47 -6.47 0.04
C THR A 54 13.77 -6.58 -1.46
N THR A 55 13.98 -7.79 -1.96
CA THR A 55 14.36 -8.10 -3.37
C THR A 55 13.19 -8.04 -4.37
N GLY A 56 12.22 -7.17 -4.10
CA GLY A 56 10.91 -7.12 -4.76
C GLY A 56 10.75 -6.06 -5.84
N ASN A 57 9.60 -6.07 -6.54
CA ASN A 57 9.16 -4.97 -7.41
C ASN A 57 8.67 -3.79 -6.56
N ILE A 58 9.58 -3.19 -5.79
CA ILE A 58 9.29 -2.00 -4.99
C ILE A 58 9.06 -0.84 -5.96
N PRO A 59 7.97 -0.06 -5.80
CA PRO A 59 7.73 1.13 -6.61
C PRO A 59 8.89 2.13 -6.52
N SER A 60 9.16 2.83 -7.61
CA SER A 60 10.08 3.97 -7.59
C SER A 60 9.46 5.15 -6.84
N ALA A 61 10.29 6.14 -6.45
CA ALA A 61 9.80 7.36 -5.81
C ALA A 61 8.74 8.09 -6.66
N SER A 62 8.90 8.08 -7.99
CA SER A 62 7.92 8.66 -8.91
C SER A 62 6.62 7.85 -8.97
N ASP A 63 6.66 6.53 -8.86
CA ASP A 63 5.45 5.69 -8.82
C ASP A 63 4.66 5.97 -7.54
N PHE A 64 5.35 6.08 -6.41
CA PHE A 64 4.74 6.45 -5.13
C PHE A 64 4.10 7.84 -5.18
N GLN A 65 4.81 8.83 -5.71
CA GLN A 65 4.28 10.18 -5.89
C GLN A 65 3.05 10.18 -6.78
N ALA A 66 3.11 9.59 -7.97
CA ALA A 66 1.97 9.53 -8.88
C ALA A 66 0.74 8.85 -8.26
N ALA A 67 0.95 7.81 -7.45
CA ALA A 67 -0.13 7.09 -6.79
C ALA A 67 -0.73 7.86 -5.59
N THR A 68 0.06 8.67 -4.89
CA THR A 68 -0.34 9.33 -3.63
C THR A 68 -0.71 10.79 -3.79
N ASP A 69 -0.32 11.42 -4.89
CA ASP A 69 -0.60 12.83 -5.16
C ASP A 69 -2.10 13.15 -5.11
N THR A 70 -2.40 14.29 -4.51
CA THR A 70 -3.75 14.79 -4.19
C THR A 70 -4.08 16.10 -4.93
N THR A 71 -3.29 16.47 -5.95
CA THR A 71 -3.21 17.78 -6.63
C THR A 71 -4.52 18.37 -7.18
N ASP A 72 -5.63 17.63 -7.22
CA ASP A 72 -6.94 18.12 -7.68
C ASP A 72 -7.80 18.80 -6.58
N SER A 73 -7.29 18.99 -5.35
CA SER A 73 -8.07 19.59 -4.26
C SER A 73 -7.84 21.10 -4.08
N PRO A 74 -8.86 21.98 -4.24
CA PRO A 74 -8.73 23.43 -4.07
C PRO A 74 -8.71 23.92 -2.59
N ALA A 75 -8.40 23.06 -1.62
CA ALA A 75 -8.44 23.36 -0.18
C ALA A 75 -7.12 22.96 0.53
N PRO A 76 -6.78 23.57 1.69
CA PRO A 76 -5.41 23.64 2.19
C PRO A 76 -5.06 22.38 2.97
N ASN A 77 -4.73 21.31 2.27
CA ASN A 77 -3.80 20.36 2.82
C ASN A 77 -2.71 20.24 1.77
N PRO A 78 -1.63 21.05 1.86
CA PRO A 78 -0.56 20.95 0.89
C PRO A 78 -0.05 19.52 0.95
N ASP A 79 -0.29 18.80 -0.14
CA ASP A 79 0.71 17.90 -0.69
C ASP A 79 1.06 16.73 0.25
N ILE A 80 0.14 15.77 0.39
CA ILE A 80 0.54 14.43 0.84
C ILE A 80 1.35 13.79 -0.28
N HIS A 81 2.65 14.07 -0.28
CA HIS A 81 3.62 13.43 -1.17
C HIS A 81 4.29 12.31 -0.40
N ILE A 82 3.84 11.08 -0.63
CA ILE A 82 4.50 9.90 -0.09
C ILE A 82 5.31 9.31 -1.24
N SER A 83 6.64 9.31 -1.09
CA SER A 83 7.59 8.88 -2.10
C SER A 83 8.35 7.60 -1.71
N SER A 84 8.06 7.04 -0.54
CA SER A 84 8.66 5.79 -0.07
C SER A 84 7.80 5.07 0.98
N ILE A 85 8.17 3.81 1.26
CA ILE A 85 7.59 3.02 2.35
C ILE A 85 7.85 3.65 3.72
N ASP A 86 9.05 4.21 3.95
CA ASP A 86 9.39 4.89 5.21
C ASP A 86 8.52 6.14 5.41
N GLU A 87 8.34 6.95 4.37
CA GLU A 87 7.45 8.11 4.45
C GLU A 87 5.99 7.71 4.71
N MET A 88 5.50 6.61 4.13
CA MET A 88 4.18 6.06 4.46
C MET A 88 4.11 5.65 5.94
N PHE A 89 5.14 4.98 6.47
CA PHE A 89 5.20 4.58 7.88
C PHE A 89 5.15 5.79 8.82
N GLN A 90 5.96 6.82 8.55
CA GLN A 90 5.95 8.06 9.32
C GLN A 90 4.59 8.78 9.22
N TYR A 91 4.02 8.86 8.01
CA TYR A 91 2.72 9.47 7.77
C TYR A 91 1.60 8.79 8.57
N LEU A 92 1.58 7.47 8.58
CA LEU A 92 0.58 6.67 9.31
C LEU A 92 0.68 6.86 10.82
N ASN A 93 1.90 6.83 11.37
CA ASN A 93 2.14 7.12 12.78
C ASN A 93 1.70 8.55 13.15
N LYS A 94 2.07 9.53 12.31
CA LYS A 94 1.60 10.92 12.48
C LYS A 94 0.08 11.01 12.46
N CYS A 95 -0.59 10.32 11.53
CA CYS A 95 -2.05 10.34 11.47
C CYS A 95 -2.69 9.78 12.75
N ARG A 96 -2.18 8.69 13.30
CA ARG A 96 -2.70 8.15 14.58
C ARG A 96 -2.48 9.10 15.75
N GLN A 97 -1.35 9.80 15.79
CA GLN A 97 -1.09 10.84 16.80
C GLN A 97 -2.04 12.04 16.63
N ASP A 98 -2.20 12.54 15.40
CA ASP A 98 -3.11 13.63 15.06
C ASP A 98 -4.57 13.28 15.41
N TYR A 99 -4.94 11.99 15.42
CA TYR A 99 -6.29 11.53 15.80
C TYR A 99 -6.35 10.91 17.21
N SER A 100 -5.30 11.01 18.02
CA SER A 100 -5.24 10.39 19.35
C SER A 100 -6.24 10.98 20.36
N PHE A 101 -6.65 12.24 20.15
CA PHE A 101 -7.67 12.89 20.97
C PHE A 101 -9.11 12.51 20.58
N HIS A 102 -9.29 11.77 19.49
CA HIS A 102 -10.57 11.18 19.15
C HIS A 102 -10.78 9.88 19.92
N GLY A 103 -12.02 9.59 20.30
CA GLY A 103 -12.38 8.31 20.93
C GLY A 103 -11.95 7.10 20.08
N ARG A 104 -11.69 5.97 20.75
CA ARG A 104 -11.18 4.73 20.12
C ARG A 104 -12.34 3.79 19.79
N ASN A 105 -12.24 3.07 18.67
CA ASN A 105 -13.27 2.16 18.19
C ASN A 105 -12.69 0.82 17.70
N PRO A 106 -13.17 -0.33 18.18
CA PRO A 106 -14.07 -0.50 19.32
C PRO A 106 -13.39 -0.16 20.66
N ASN A 107 -14.16 -0.18 21.75
CA ASN A 107 -13.85 0.20 23.15
C ASN A 107 -12.36 0.19 23.59
N PRO A 108 -11.94 1.10 24.50
CA PRO A 108 -10.58 1.13 25.05
C PRO A 108 -10.22 -0.19 25.73
N GLY A 109 -9.15 -0.83 25.27
CA GLY A 109 -8.66 -2.10 25.82
C GLY A 109 -8.24 -3.13 24.77
N ALA A 110 -8.58 -2.92 23.49
CA ALA A 110 -8.14 -3.78 22.38
C ALA A 110 -6.68 -3.51 21.97
N GLY A 111 -6.16 -2.31 22.24
CA GLY A 111 -4.74 -2.13 22.56
C GLY A 111 -3.81 -1.93 21.38
N TRP A 112 -4.29 -1.33 20.27
CA TRP A 112 -3.38 -0.87 19.23
C TRP A 112 -2.65 0.39 19.70
N ALA A 113 -1.33 0.40 19.58
CA ALA A 113 -0.51 1.53 19.99
C ALA A 113 -0.85 2.81 19.20
N ILE A 114 -0.75 3.98 19.84
CA ILE A 114 -0.88 5.27 19.14
C ILE A 114 0.24 5.39 18.09
N THR A 115 1.44 4.99 18.45
CA THR A 115 2.61 4.92 17.57
C THR A 115 3.07 3.47 17.47
N PHE A 116 3.25 2.97 16.26
CA PHE A 116 3.81 1.65 16.01
C PHE A 116 5.34 1.71 15.89
N THR A 117 5.98 0.62 16.30
CA THR A 117 7.40 0.37 16.01
C THR A 117 7.51 -0.41 14.70
N TRP A 118 8.51 -0.08 13.88
CA TRP A 118 8.81 -0.83 12.67
C TRP A 118 9.23 -2.27 13.01
N ASP A 119 8.79 -3.26 12.22
CA ASP A 119 9.20 -4.66 12.33
C ASP A 119 9.52 -5.24 10.95
N ASP A 120 10.78 -5.65 10.75
CA ASP A 120 11.26 -6.15 9.46
C ASP A 120 10.58 -7.46 9.03
N GLY A 121 10.22 -8.30 9.99
CA GLY A 121 9.53 -9.57 9.70
C GLY A 121 8.11 -9.33 9.20
N LEU A 122 7.40 -8.38 9.81
CA LEU A 122 6.09 -7.94 9.31
C LEU A 122 6.21 -7.20 7.97
N ALA A 123 7.27 -6.41 7.77
CA ALA A 123 7.49 -5.67 6.54
C ALA A 123 7.73 -6.61 5.36
N GLN A 124 8.51 -7.69 5.56
CA GLN A 124 8.68 -8.70 4.52
C GLN A 124 7.35 -9.40 4.19
N GLN A 125 6.56 -9.78 5.20
CA GLN A 125 5.23 -10.39 4.95
C GLN A 125 4.30 -9.44 4.19
N ALA A 126 4.33 -8.16 4.54
CA ALA A 126 3.56 -7.13 3.84
C ALA A 126 4.04 -6.97 2.39
N GLN A 127 5.35 -7.02 2.14
CA GLN A 127 5.94 -6.91 0.82
C GLN A 127 5.55 -8.09 -0.07
N ASP A 128 5.71 -9.32 0.43
CA ASP A 128 5.30 -10.55 -0.28
C ASP A 128 3.83 -10.46 -0.68
N ARG A 129 2.98 -9.97 0.24
CA ARG A 129 1.55 -9.79 -0.03
C ARG A 129 1.27 -8.69 -1.05
N ALA A 130 2.00 -7.58 -1.03
CA ALA A 130 1.85 -6.52 -2.02
C ALA A 130 2.19 -7.03 -3.43
N GLU A 131 3.22 -7.87 -3.55
CA GLU A 131 3.60 -8.52 -4.81
C GLU A 131 2.56 -9.51 -5.32
N GLU A 132 1.95 -10.29 -4.44
CA GLU A 132 0.80 -11.15 -4.80
C GLU A 132 -0.35 -10.34 -5.39
N LEU A 133 -0.68 -9.20 -4.77
CA LEU A 133 -1.74 -8.29 -5.23
C LEU A 133 -1.40 -7.66 -6.59
N ALA A 134 -0.17 -7.19 -6.76
CA ALA A 134 0.34 -6.70 -8.03
C ALA A 134 0.32 -7.78 -9.12
N GLY A 135 0.57 -9.04 -8.75
CA GLY A 135 0.46 -10.22 -9.60
C GLY A 135 -0.98 -10.65 -9.93
N GLY A 136 -2.00 -9.92 -9.44
CA GLY A 136 -3.40 -10.14 -9.76
C GLY A 136 -4.18 -10.95 -8.72
N SER A 137 -3.60 -11.23 -7.55
CA SER A 137 -4.36 -11.80 -6.44
C SER A 137 -5.42 -10.82 -5.94
N GLY A 138 -6.59 -11.31 -5.56
CA GLY A 138 -7.63 -10.46 -4.96
C GLY A 138 -7.27 -10.02 -3.53
N PRO A 139 -7.76 -8.85 -3.08
CA PRO A 139 -7.55 -8.38 -1.72
C PRO A 139 -8.27 -9.26 -0.69
N GLN A 140 -7.75 -9.30 0.53
CA GLN A 140 -8.25 -10.11 1.63
C GLN A 140 -8.93 -9.27 2.71
N GLY A 141 -9.94 -9.84 3.34
CA GLY A 141 -10.66 -9.23 4.45
C GLY A 141 -11.97 -8.56 4.05
N SER A 142 -12.53 -7.79 4.98
CA SER A 142 -13.77 -7.05 4.77
C SER A 142 -13.48 -5.73 4.06
N ARG A 143 -14.14 -5.49 2.94
CA ARG A 143 -14.11 -4.19 2.24
C ARG A 143 -14.67 -3.09 3.15
N LYS A 144 -13.89 -2.01 3.31
CA LYS A 144 -14.21 -0.79 4.02
C LYS A 144 -14.16 0.36 3.02
N SER A 145 -15.31 0.92 2.74
CA SER A 145 -15.47 2.00 1.76
C SER A 145 -15.68 3.33 2.47
N PHE A 146 -15.43 4.42 1.77
CA PHE A 146 -15.75 5.77 2.23
C PHE A 146 -17.24 5.88 2.64
N MET A 147 -17.51 6.24 3.90
CA MET A 147 -18.82 6.12 4.56
C MET A 147 -19.67 7.41 4.61
N LEU A 148 -19.32 8.48 3.89
CA LEU A 148 -20.17 9.69 3.86
C LEU A 148 -21.32 9.52 2.87
N GLY A 149 -22.35 8.79 3.31
CA GLY A 149 -23.74 8.90 2.85
C GLY A 149 -24.00 8.81 1.34
N ASN A 150 -23.32 7.91 0.62
CA ASN A 150 -23.40 7.77 -0.85
C ASN A 150 -22.96 9.00 -1.66
N MET A 151 -22.47 10.07 -1.02
CA MET A 151 -22.17 11.33 -1.72
C MET A 151 -20.78 11.34 -2.37
N HIS A 152 -19.88 10.44 -1.96
CA HIS A 152 -18.53 10.42 -2.52
C HIS A 152 -18.00 8.99 -2.68
N ARG A 153 -17.26 8.79 -3.77
CA ARG A 153 -16.48 7.58 -4.03
C ARG A 153 -15.03 7.87 -3.65
N GLY A 154 -14.50 7.09 -2.71
CA GLY A 154 -13.07 7.05 -2.41
C GLY A 154 -12.54 5.65 -2.65
N GLU A 155 -11.22 5.52 -2.63
CA GLU A 155 -10.52 4.24 -2.65
C GLU A 155 -10.95 3.39 -1.46
N ASP A 156 -11.09 2.09 -1.73
CA ASP A 156 -11.43 1.10 -0.73
C ASP A 156 -10.21 0.62 0.04
N MET A 157 -10.46 0.24 1.28
CA MET A 157 -9.52 -0.52 2.10
C MET A 157 -10.09 -1.91 2.35
N PHE A 158 -9.24 -2.89 2.56
CA PHE A 158 -9.65 -4.25 2.93
C PHE A 158 -8.96 -4.61 4.24
N LEU A 159 -9.74 -4.88 5.27
CA LEU A 159 -9.26 -5.14 6.63
C LEU A 159 -9.50 -6.61 7.00
N THR A 160 -8.45 -7.32 7.39
CA THR A 160 -8.57 -8.60 8.11
C THR A 160 -8.57 -8.33 9.61
N ASP A 161 -9.39 -9.07 10.37
CA ASP A 161 -9.39 -9.01 11.83
C ASP A 161 -8.66 -10.22 12.43
N GLY A 162 -8.25 -10.11 13.69
CA GLY A 162 -7.63 -11.20 14.45
C GLY A 162 -6.11 -11.05 14.65
N PRO A 163 -5.40 -12.15 14.94
CA PRO A 163 -3.98 -12.13 15.28
C PRO A 163 -3.06 -11.75 14.12
N THR A 164 -3.53 -11.87 12.88
CA THR A 164 -2.84 -11.51 11.64
C THR A 164 -3.57 -10.34 10.95
N CYS A 165 -3.87 -9.30 11.73
CA CYS A 165 -4.55 -8.12 11.21
C CYS A 165 -3.68 -7.41 10.16
N LYS A 166 -4.29 -7.08 9.03
CA LYS A 166 -3.68 -6.27 7.98
C LYS A 166 -4.71 -5.40 7.27
N ILE A 167 -4.21 -4.33 6.67
CA ILE A 167 -4.95 -3.46 5.77
C ILE A 167 -4.32 -3.55 4.39
N GLU A 168 -5.13 -3.80 3.38
CA GLU A 168 -4.73 -3.79 1.96
C GLU A 168 -5.48 -2.65 1.26
N ALA A 169 -4.78 -1.82 0.48
CA ALA A 169 -5.40 -0.72 -0.26
C ALA A 169 -4.62 -0.40 -1.53
N LEU A 170 -5.33 -0.04 -2.60
CA LEU A 170 -4.73 0.41 -3.85
C LEU A 170 -4.80 1.92 -3.91
N SER A 171 -3.64 2.56 -4.03
CA SER A 171 -3.55 3.96 -4.46
C SER A 171 -3.51 4.01 -5.98
N ASP A 172 -4.66 4.28 -6.58
CA ASP A 172 -4.82 4.41 -8.02
C ASP A 172 -4.55 5.87 -8.44
N PRO A 173 -3.59 6.16 -9.34
CA PRO A 173 -3.31 7.53 -9.76
C PRO A 173 -4.56 8.26 -10.31
N SER A 174 -5.51 7.52 -10.90
CA SER A 174 -6.75 8.08 -11.45
C SER A 174 -7.82 8.41 -10.40
N SER A 175 -7.67 7.97 -9.15
CA SER A 175 -8.66 8.19 -8.09
C SER A 175 -8.71 9.63 -7.59
N ALA A 176 -7.62 10.39 -7.73
CA ALA A 176 -7.50 11.79 -7.31
C ALA A 176 -8.58 12.68 -7.95
N GLY A 177 -8.99 12.37 -9.20
CA GLY A 177 -10.01 13.11 -9.93
C GLY A 177 -11.47 12.80 -9.53
N ASN A 178 -11.72 11.85 -8.62
CA ASN A 178 -13.09 11.38 -8.32
C ASN A 178 -13.74 12.04 -7.09
N ALA A 179 -13.01 12.83 -6.30
CA ALA A 179 -13.53 13.48 -5.10
C ALA A 179 -14.07 14.89 -5.40
N THR A 180 -15.24 14.94 -6.03
CA THR A 180 -15.78 16.17 -6.64
C THR A 180 -16.52 17.11 -5.67
N SER A 181 -16.43 16.94 -4.35
CA SER A 181 -16.97 17.92 -3.40
C SER A 181 -16.47 17.69 -1.97
N GLY A 182 -15.96 18.74 -1.32
CA GLY A 182 -15.54 18.71 0.09
C GLY A 182 -14.02 18.75 0.34
N GLY A 183 -13.19 18.90 -0.70
CA GLY A 183 -11.75 19.15 -0.54
C GLY A 183 -10.92 17.92 -0.13
N ASN A 184 -11.35 16.72 -0.49
CA ASN A 184 -10.59 15.48 -0.28
C ASN A 184 -10.12 14.94 -1.63
N SER A 185 -9.09 14.11 -1.64
CA SER A 185 -8.56 13.46 -2.87
C SER A 185 -9.27 12.15 -3.22
N GLY A 186 -10.08 11.61 -2.31
CA GLY A 186 -10.64 10.26 -2.46
C GLY A 186 -9.62 9.14 -2.23
N LYS A 187 -8.34 9.46 -2.00
CA LYS A 187 -7.30 8.47 -1.67
C LYS A 187 -7.62 7.76 -0.37
N TRP A 188 -7.20 6.50 -0.25
CA TRP A 188 -7.47 5.71 0.95
C TRP A 188 -6.78 6.32 2.17
N HIS A 189 -5.56 6.85 2.03
CA HIS A 189 -4.76 7.40 3.12
C HIS A 189 -5.05 8.88 3.42
N ASP A 190 -5.99 9.50 2.70
CA ASP A 190 -6.42 10.88 2.95
C ASP A 190 -7.12 11.00 4.31
N LYS A 191 -6.81 12.05 5.08
CA LYS A 191 -7.48 12.36 6.35
C LYS A 191 -8.98 12.60 6.20
N GLY A 192 -9.44 13.03 5.03
CA GLY A 192 -10.84 13.13 4.67
C GLY A 192 -11.53 11.77 4.54
N ASN A 193 -10.77 10.71 4.22
CA ASN A 193 -11.30 9.36 4.06
C ASN A 193 -11.83 8.79 5.38
N SER A 194 -13.15 8.62 5.47
CA SER A 194 -13.79 8.12 6.68
C SER A 194 -13.48 6.64 6.96
N ALA A 195 -13.22 5.82 5.93
CA ALA A 195 -12.78 4.45 6.14
C ALA A 195 -11.42 4.41 6.84
N PHE A 196 -10.45 5.21 6.36
CA PHE A 196 -9.13 5.31 6.97
C PHE A 196 -9.18 5.85 8.40
N ARG A 197 -9.96 6.90 8.63
CA ARG A 197 -10.15 7.39 10.00
C ARG A 197 -10.74 6.32 10.92
N MET A 198 -11.79 5.63 10.49
CA MET A 198 -12.49 4.65 11.33
C MET A 198 -11.73 3.34 11.54
N TYR A 199 -11.05 2.85 10.51
CA TYR A 199 -10.41 1.52 10.48
C TYR A 199 -8.89 1.55 10.56
N PHE A 200 -8.29 2.74 10.58
CA PHE A 200 -6.88 2.92 10.93
C PHE A 200 -6.69 3.94 12.05
N CYS A 201 -7.19 5.18 11.97
CA CYS A 201 -6.85 6.20 12.98
C CYS A 201 -7.49 5.95 14.35
N TYR A 202 -8.81 5.70 14.36
CA TYR A 202 -9.60 5.41 15.56
C TYR A 202 -9.55 3.93 15.93
N TYR A 203 -9.10 3.08 15.01
CA TYR A 203 -9.20 1.65 15.16
C TYR A 203 -8.25 1.14 16.24
N ASP A 204 -8.84 0.45 17.23
CA ASP A 204 -8.12 -0.20 18.32
C ASP A 204 -8.09 -1.73 18.17
N GLY A 205 -8.64 -2.25 17.08
CA GLY A 205 -8.75 -3.68 16.83
C GLY A 205 -9.87 -4.36 17.62
N THR A 206 -10.13 -5.63 17.29
CA THR A 206 -10.94 -6.55 18.11
C THR A 206 -10.08 -7.64 18.76
N GLY A 207 -8.76 -7.55 18.63
CA GLY A 207 -7.77 -8.58 19.01
C GLY A 207 -6.75 -8.11 20.05
N GLY A 208 -5.58 -8.75 20.07
CA GLY A 208 -4.49 -8.44 21.00
C GLY A 208 -3.83 -7.08 20.77
N LYS A 209 -2.97 -6.67 21.70
CA LYS A 209 -2.29 -5.37 21.71
C LYS A 209 -1.28 -5.25 20.56
N MET A 210 -1.66 -4.63 19.44
CA MET A 210 -0.73 -4.42 18.33
C MET A 210 0.18 -3.23 18.62
N SER A 211 1.50 -3.44 18.65
CA SER A 211 2.49 -2.38 18.89
C SER A 211 3.51 -2.24 17.76
N LYS A 212 3.46 -3.15 16.79
CA LYS A 212 4.36 -3.19 15.63
C LYS A 212 3.62 -3.10 14.31
N LEU A 213 4.31 -2.57 13.31
CA LEU A 213 3.81 -2.43 11.95
C LEU A 213 4.95 -2.68 10.96
N GLY A 214 4.67 -3.51 9.97
CA GLY A 214 5.45 -3.62 8.75
C GLY A 214 4.63 -3.14 7.55
N ILE A 215 5.29 -2.49 6.59
CA ILE A 215 4.64 -1.98 5.38
C ILE A 215 5.32 -2.56 4.15
N GLY A 216 4.51 -3.01 3.21
CA GLY A 216 4.94 -3.46 1.89
C GLY A 216 4.23 -2.67 0.80
N ALA A 217 4.88 -2.53 -0.34
CA ALA A 217 4.30 -1.87 -1.50
C ALA A 217 4.76 -2.50 -2.81
N ALA A 218 3.86 -2.53 -3.79
CA ALA A 218 4.15 -3.04 -5.13
C ALA A 218 3.35 -2.29 -6.19
N THR A 219 3.98 -2.04 -7.34
CA THR A 219 3.33 -1.36 -8.46
C THR A 219 2.28 -2.27 -9.11
N ALA A 220 1.05 -1.79 -9.20
CA ALA A 220 -0.05 -2.45 -9.89
C ALA A 220 0.04 -2.24 -11.40
N SER A 221 -0.61 -3.10 -12.18
CA SER A 221 -0.58 -3.06 -13.64
C SER A 221 -1.19 -1.79 -14.25
N ASN A 222 -2.02 -1.05 -13.51
CA ASN A 222 -2.59 0.23 -13.90
C ASN A 222 -1.70 1.44 -13.52
N GLY A 223 -0.47 1.21 -13.04
CA GLY A 223 0.42 2.27 -12.54
C GLY A 223 0.07 2.76 -11.13
N GLY A 224 -0.90 2.14 -10.46
CA GLY A 224 -1.16 2.35 -9.04
C GLY A 224 -0.15 1.65 -8.15
N VAL A 225 -0.27 1.89 -6.85
CA VAL A 225 0.55 1.22 -5.83
C VAL A 225 -0.35 0.48 -4.87
N TRP A 226 -0.19 -0.84 -4.79
CA TRP A 226 -0.75 -1.63 -3.70
C TRP A 226 0.07 -1.38 -2.45
N TRP A 227 -0.63 -1.05 -1.36
CA TRP A 227 -0.09 -0.89 -0.03
C TRP A 227 -0.64 -1.99 0.87
N VAL A 228 0.25 -2.60 1.65
CA VAL A 228 -0.11 -3.59 2.68
C VAL A 228 0.46 -3.12 4.01
N LEU A 229 -0.41 -2.94 4.99
CA LEU A 229 -0.05 -2.62 6.38
C LEU A 229 -0.25 -3.89 7.21
N GLN A 230 0.84 -4.50 7.69
CA GLN A 230 0.81 -5.73 8.47
C GLN A 230 1.07 -5.42 9.95
N PHE A 231 0.11 -5.74 10.81
CA PHE A 231 0.18 -5.43 12.24
C PHE A 231 0.60 -6.64 13.08
N GLY A 232 1.28 -6.37 14.20
CA GLY A 232 1.70 -7.40 15.15
C GLY A 232 1.91 -6.84 16.56
N GLN A 233 2.10 -7.75 17.52
CA GLN A 233 2.37 -7.42 18.93
C GLN A 233 3.82 -6.97 19.15
#